data_AF-A0A1Y1CQL5-F1
#
_entry.id   AF-A0A1Y1CQL5-F1
#
_cell.length_a   1.000
_cell.length_b   1.000
_cell.length_c   1.000
_cell.angle_alpha   90.00
_cell.angle_beta   90.00
_cell.angle_gamma   90.00
#
_symmetry.space_group_name_H-M   'P 1'
#
loop_
_entity.id
_entity.type
_entity.pdbx_description
1 polymer ?
#
loop_
_entity_poly.entity_id
_entity_poly.type
_entity_poly.pdbx_seq_one_letter_code
_entity_poly.pdbx_strand_id
1 'polypeptide(L)'
;MQNEAFNSYFLQGDIASAEKVLDKDKKSNRTKNRALFLLNKGTLSWMQQDYVSATNYFNEADLFIEDQRKSIGSEALAMLINPMTKPYVPEDFENVMLNFYKALSYLEMGQTQEALVECRRVNEKLYAINDKYPKNYQNRYSDDAFAHTLMGLIYDSTGDSNNAFIAYRNALKIYEDNYLKNFNTPAPRQLKEDLLRTAYETGLNQEYEFFKNKFGFDFKKTDKDEGDVIIIWLTGLGPVKAEWSINFSAVNGSNGYLTMVNNEENITLPFFVGNMDNSTRNSFSNLDFVRVAFPKYEERGAFYTNADILINDSIRYHLDKGEDINAIAFKTLKDRMVREMANSLLRLATKQAIESFTRSKDENLGALISIFNAVTEKADTRNWQTLPNSIHYTRIRLKEGKHTVTLKVNSPNGKSKNQQVDLEVKAGRTNYFTFHNMESN
;
A
#
# COMPACT_ATOMS: atom_id res chain seq x y z
N MET A 1 17.76 6.20 9.60
CA MET A 1 16.85 5.12 9.17
C MET A 1 17.56 4.18 8.19
N GLN A 2 17.08 2.94 8.03
CA GLN A 2 17.57 2.07 6.95
C GLN A 2 17.16 2.68 5.59
N ASN A 3 18.05 2.66 4.59
CA ASN A 3 17.86 3.26 3.25
C ASN A 3 17.67 4.79 3.21
N GLU A 4 18.01 5.52 4.28
CA GLU A 4 17.81 6.98 4.34
C GLU A 4 18.50 7.74 3.21
N ALA A 5 19.76 7.40 2.90
CA ALA A 5 20.49 8.00 1.78
C ALA A 5 19.81 7.70 0.43
N PHE A 6 19.37 6.45 0.21
CA PHE A 6 18.64 6.06 -0.99
C PHE A 6 17.33 6.87 -1.13
N ASN A 7 16.50 6.90 -0.09
CA ASN A 7 15.22 7.60 -0.09
C ASN A 7 15.40 9.11 -0.30
N SER A 8 16.48 9.70 0.25
CA SER A 8 16.79 11.12 0.06
C SER A 8 17.12 11.45 -1.39
N TYR A 9 17.99 10.67 -2.05
CA TYR A 9 18.28 10.85 -3.48
C TYR A 9 17.05 10.61 -4.35
N PHE A 10 16.28 9.55 -4.05
CA PHE A 10 15.05 9.23 -4.78
C PHE A 10 14.02 10.36 -4.70
N LEU A 11 13.79 10.92 -3.51
CA LEU A 11 12.89 12.06 -3.30
C LEU A 11 13.32 13.31 -4.09
N GLN A 12 14.63 13.51 -4.27
CA GLN A 12 15.19 14.63 -5.06
C GLN A 12 15.15 14.37 -6.58
N GLY A 13 14.74 13.18 -7.01
CA GLY A 13 14.79 12.76 -8.41
C GLY A 13 16.18 12.38 -8.92
N ASP A 14 17.18 12.26 -8.04
CA ASP A 14 18.52 11.79 -8.39
C ASP A 14 18.57 10.25 -8.43
N ILE A 15 17.96 9.70 -9.50
CA ILE A 15 17.84 8.25 -9.73
C ILE A 15 19.21 7.59 -9.82
N ALA A 16 20.21 8.25 -10.42
CA ALA A 16 21.55 7.70 -10.58
C ALA A 16 22.28 7.53 -9.23
N SER A 17 22.20 8.54 -8.35
CA SER A 17 22.76 8.43 -7.00
C SER A 17 21.99 7.43 -6.14
N ALA A 18 20.66 7.40 -6.25
CA ALA A 18 19.81 6.42 -5.56
C ALA A 18 20.22 4.98 -5.93
N GLU A 19 20.36 4.68 -7.22
CA GLU A 19 20.80 3.38 -7.71
C GLU A 19 22.20 3.00 -7.18
N LYS A 20 23.16 3.94 -7.25
CA LYS A 20 24.52 3.72 -6.75
C LYS A 20 24.56 3.40 -5.25
N VAL A 21 23.66 3.98 -4.45
CA VAL A 21 23.54 3.66 -3.02
C VAL A 21 23.05 2.23 -2.83
N LEU A 22 22.01 1.81 -3.55
CA LEU A 22 21.51 0.44 -3.46
C LEU A 22 22.53 -0.59 -3.93
N ASP A 23 23.20 -0.38 -5.07
CA ASP A 23 24.16 -1.35 -5.60
C ASP A 23 25.36 -1.59 -4.67
N LYS A 24 25.71 -0.60 -3.84
CA LYS A 24 26.71 -0.73 -2.78
C LYS A 24 26.21 -1.50 -1.56
N ASP A 25 24.90 -1.54 -1.32
CA ASP A 25 24.28 -2.27 -0.20
C ASP A 25 24.11 -3.77 -0.50
N LYS A 26 25.24 -4.44 -0.74
CA LYS A 26 25.29 -5.90 -0.94
C LYS A 26 24.75 -6.68 0.27
N LYS A 27 24.72 -6.05 1.46
CA LYS A 27 24.24 -6.65 2.69
C LYS A 27 22.72 -6.73 2.71
N SER A 28 22.01 -5.66 2.39
CA SER A 28 20.53 -5.70 2.36
C SER A 28 20.01 -6.74 1.37
N ASN A 29 20.66 -6.89 0.22
CA ASN A 29 20.32 -7.94 -0.75
C ASN A 29 20.44 -9.38 -0.18
N ARG A 30 21.25 -9.63 0.85
CA ARG A 30 21.49 -11.00 1.38
C ARG A 30 20.93 -11.24 2.78
N THR A 31 20.16 -10.29 3.32
CA THR A 31 19.74 -10.33 4.72
C THR A 31 18.23 -10.14 4.85
N LYS A 32 17.78 -9.88 6.09
CA LYS A 32 16.41 -9.56 6.45
C LYS A 32 15.77 -8.41 5.66
N ASN A 33 16.51 -7.65 4.85
CA ASN A 33 15.97 -6.52 4.07
C ASN A 33 15.89 -6.78 2.57
N ARG A 34 16.12 -8.01 2.12
CA ARG A 34 16.18 -8.36 0.70
C ARG A 34 14.89 -8.01 -0.05
N ALA A 35 13.72 -8.27 0.53
CA ALA A 35 12.44 -7.87 -0.06
C ALA A 35 12.41 -6.36 -0.36
N LEU A 36 12.69 -5.51 0.64
CA LEU A 36 12.70 -4.05 0.46
C LEU A 36 13.75 -3.60 -0.55
N PHE A 37 14.92 -4.24 -0.56
CA PHE A 37 15.97 -3.99 -1.54
C PHE A 37 15.49 -4.25 -2.97
N LEU A 38 14.85 -5.41 -3.20
CA LEU A 38 14.33 -5.81 -4.51
C LEU A 38 13.17 -4.91 -4.96
N LEU A 39 12.26 -4.56 -4.05
CA LEU A 39 11.18 -3.61 -4.32
C LEU A 39 11.71 -2.25 -4.79
N ASN A 40 12.73 -1.72 -4.11
CA ASN A 40 13.36 -0.46 -4.51
C ASN A 40 14.11 -0.55 -5.85
N LYS A 41 14.83 -1.66 -6.13
CA LYS A 41 15.46 -1.90 -7.44
C LYS A 41 14.39 -2.01 -8.55
N GLY A 42 13.29 -2.69 -8.27
CA GLY A 42 12.14 -2.77 -9.18
C GLY A 42 11.56 -1.40 -9.50
N THR A 43 11.34 -0.54 -8.50
CA THR A 43 10.86 0.84 -8.74
C THR A 43 11.86 1.66 -9.57
N LEU A 44 13.16 1.59 -9.26
CA LEU A 44 14.17 2.32 -10.05
C LEU A 44 14.17 1.87 -11.52
N SER A 45 14.20 0.56 -11.78
CA SER A 45 14.15 0.03 -13.14
C SER A 45 12.86 0.45 -13.86
N TRP A 46 11.72 0.43 -13.16
CA TRP A 46 10.45 0.88 -13.72
C TRP A 46 10.50 2.37 -14.11
N MET A 47 11.06 3.22 -13.26
CA MET A 47 11.24 4.65 -13.55
C MET A 47 12.20 4.92 -14.72
N GLN A 48 13.19 4.04 -14.91
CA GLN A 48 14.11 4.08 -16.04
C GLN A 48 13.51 3.46 -17.32
N GLN A 49 12.24 3.02 -17.27
CA GLN A 49 11.53 2.32 -18.35
C GLN A 49 12.16 0.98 -18.74
N ASP A 50 13.01 0.41 -17.87
CA ASP A 50 13.49 -0.97 -17.98
C ASP A 50 12.49 -1.92 -17.32
N TYR A 51 11.36 -2.11 -17.99
CA TYR A 51 10.23 -2.91 -17.50
C TYR A 51 10.58 -4.40 -17.35
N VAL A 52 11.56 -4.89 -18.12
CA VAL A 52 12.03 -6.28 -18.00
C VAL A 52 12.77 -6.47 -16.68
N SER A 53 13.76 -5.61 -16.38
CA SER A 53 14.47 -5.67 -15.10
C SER A 53 13.54 -5.39 -13.92
N ALA A 54 12.63 -4.42 -14.05
CA ALA A 54 11.64 -4.11 -13.02
C ALA A 54 10.81 -5.35 -12.65
N THR A 55 10.25 -6.02 -13.67
CA THR A 55 9.44 -7.23 -13.49
C THR A 55 10.25 -8.37 -12.86
N ASN A 56 11.51 -8.56 -13.26
CA ASN A 56 12.38 -9.57 -12.66
C ASN A 56 12.62 -9.31 -11.16
N TYR A 57 12.93 -8.07 -10.77
CA TYR A 57 13.10 -7.70 -9.37
C TYR A 57 11.82 -7.87 -8.56
N PHE A 58 10.67 -7.48 -9.12
CA PHE A 58 9.39 -7.67 -8.43
C PHE A 58 9.01 -9.14 -8.28
N ASN A 59 9.25 -9.99 -9.28
CA ASN A 59 9.04 -11.44 -9.18
C ASN A 59 9.94 -12.07 -8.12
N GLU A 60 11.20 -11.67 -8.07
CA GLU A 60 12.14 -12.16 -7.05
C GLU A 60 11.72 -11.70 -5.64
N ALA A 61 11.23 -10.45 -5.51
CA ALA A 61 10.69 -9.95 -4.25
C ALA A 61 9.47 -10.77 -3.81
N ASP A 62 8.53 -11.01 -4.72
CA ASP A 62 7.28 -11.76 -4.46
C ASP A 62 7.57 -13.17 -3.93
N LEU A 63 8.44 -13.92 -4.64
CA LEU A 63 8.87 -15.25 -4.23
C LEU A 63 9.52 -15.25 -2.84
N PHE A 64 10.41 -14.28 -2.58
CA PHE A 64 11.07 -14.17 -1.29
C PHE A 64 10.10 -13.83 -0.16
N ILE A 65 9.12 -12.96 -0.40
CA ILE A 65 8.07 -12.62 0.57
C ILE A 65 7.22 -13.85 0.90
N GLU A 66 6.83 -14.63 -0.11
CA GLU A 66 6.05 -15.86 0.08
C GLU A 66 6.81 -16.92 0.89
N ASP A 67 8.08 -17.16 0.56
CA ASP A 67 8.93 -18.11 1.29
C ASP A 67 9.14 -17.69 2.75
N GLN A 68 9.27 -16.39 3.00
CA GLN A 68 9.36 -15.87 4.36
C GLN A 68 8.08 -16.04 5.15
N ARG A 69 6.92 -15.82 4.52
CA ARG A 69 5.62 -16.06 5.16
C ARG A 69 5.44 -17.53 5.55
N LYS A 70 6.03 -18.47 4.81
CA LYS A 70 5.98 -19.92 5.12
C LYS A 70 6.99 -20.36 6.20
N SER A 71 8.13 -19.68 6.31
CA SER A 71 9.28 -20.11 7.13
C SER A 71 9.36 -19.46 8.52
N ILE A 72 8.46 -18.54 8.87
CA ILE A 72 8.34 -18.04 10.24
C ILE A 72 7.94 -19.22 11.14
N GLY A 73 8.82 -19.57 12.10
CA GLY A 73 8.62 -20.67 13.05
C GLY A 73 7.39 -20.50 13.95
N SER A 74 7.24 -21.34 14.98
CA SER A 74 6.06 -21.30 15.85
C SER A 74 5.75 -19.88 16.33
N GLU A 75 4.46 -19.51 16.27
CA GLU A 75 3.96 -18.16 16.50
C GLU A 75 4.46 -17.57 17.84
N ALA A 76 4.61 -18.42 18.86
CA ALA A 76 5.16 -18.05 20.17
C ALA A 76 6.63 -17.62 20.13
N LEU A 77 7.52 -18.29 19.38
CA LEU A 77 8.92 -17.88 19.24
C LEU A 77 9.03 -16.61 18.38
N ALA A 78 8.20 -16.50 17.35
CA ALA A 78 8.15 -15.30 16.52
C ALA A 78 7.71 -14.08 17.32
N MET A 79 6.80 -14.23 18.30
CA MET A 79 6.36 -13.13 19.18
C MET A 79 7.46 -12.60 20.10
N LEU A 80 8.53 -13.34 20.40
CA LEU A 80 9.60 -12.90 21.31
C LEU A 80 10.70 -12.09 20.61
N ILE A 81 10.79 -12.18 19.29
CA ILE A 81 11.81 -11.54 18.48
C ILE A 81 11.44 -10.07 18.23
N ASN A 82 12.42 -9.16 18.34
CA ASN A 82 12.23 -7.74 17.99
C ASN A 82 11.82 -7.63 16.51
N PRO A 83 10.79 -6.84 16.14
CA PRO A 83 10.22 -6.85 14.79
C PRO A 83 11.24 -6.34 13.77
N MET A 84 12.09 -5.36 14.14
CA MET A 84 13.20 -4.87 13.32
C MET A 84 14.27 -5.94 13.03
N THR A 85 14.34 -7.01 13.81
CA THR A 85 15.29 -8.11 13.56
C THR A 85 14.74 -9.19 12.63
N LYS A 86 13.42 -9.24 12.45
CA LYS A 86 12.78 -10.14 11.49
C LYS A 86 13.03 -9.68 10.05
N PRO A 87 12.93 -10.60 9.09
CA PRO A 87 12.80 -10.20 7.70
C PRO A 87 11.69 -9.15 7.48
N TYR A 88 11.96 -8.21 6.60
CA TYR A 88 11.00 -7.20 6.18
C TYR A 88 9.86 -7.90 5.44
N VAL A 89 8.66 -7.73 5.98
CA VAL A 89 7.41 -8.17 5.36
C VAL A 89 6.67 -6.90 4.95
N PRO A 90 6.34 -6.74 3.66
CA PRO A 90 5.55 -5.59 3.22
C PRO A 90 4.18 -5.59 3.89
N GLU A 91 3.64 -4.39 4.13
CA GLU A 91 2.24 -4.22 4.51
C GLU A 91 1.30 -4.75 3.43
N ASP A 92 0.04 -4.96 3.80
CA ASP A 92 -0.97 -5.54 2.90
C ASP A 92 -1.09 -4.74 1.58
N PHE A 93 -1.12 -3.40 1.67
CA PHE A 93 -1.14 -2.51 0.49
C PHE A 93 0.18 -2.49 -0.29
N GLU A 94 1.34 -2.60 0.39
CA GLU A 94 2.64 -2.66 -0.29
C GLU A 94 2.75 -3.94 -1.13
N ASN A 95 2.19 -5.04 -0.63
CA ASN A 95 2.15 -6.32 -1.35
C ASN A 95 1.19 -6.28 -2.55
N VAL A 96 0.08 -5.54 -2.46
CA VAL A 96 -0.81 -5.29 -3.61
C VAL A 96 -0.12 -4.41 -4.65
N MET A 97 0.54 -3.34 -4.22
CA MET A 97 1.27 -2.44 -5.11
C MET A 97 2.40 -3.13 -5.89
N LEU A 98 2.97 -4.21 -5.35
CA LEU A 98 3.91 -5.06 -6.08
C LEU A 98 3.27 -5.59 -7.38
N ASN A 99 2.08 -6.18 -7.30
CA ASN A 99 1.35 -6.68 -8.48
C ASN A 99 0.89 -5.55 -9.39
N PHE A 100 0.54 -4.38 -8.84
CA PHE A 100 0.22 -3.19 -9.65
C PHE A 100 1.39 -2.78 -10.54
N TYR A 101 2.60 -2.65 -9.99
CA TYR A 101 3.79 -2.32 -10.78
C TYR A 101 4.14 -3.39 -11.80
N LYS A 102 3.94 -4.68 -11.50
CA LYS A 102 4.09 -5.75 -12.48
C LYS A 102 3.07 -5.63 -13.61
N ALA A 103 1.79 -5.38 -13.28
CA ALA A 103 0.75 -5.17 -14.27
C ALA A 103 1.06 -4.00 -15.20
N LEU A 104 1.49 -2.85 -14.65
CA LEU A 104 1.92 -1.72 -15.46
C LEU A 104 3.12 -2.08 -16.35
N SER A 105 4.14 -2.75 -15.80
CA SER A 105 5.31 -3.19 -16.57
C SER A 105 4.91 -4.06 -17.76
N TYR A 106 4.00 -5.00 -17.55
CA TYR A 106 3.46 -5.86 -18.60
C TYR A 106 2.66 -5.07 -19.65
N LEU A 107 1.85 -4.09 -19.24
CA LEU A 107 1.11 -3.23 -20.18
C LEU A 107 2.04 -2.40 -21.06
N GLU A 108 3.10 -1.83 -20.49
CA GLU A 108 4.11 -1.07 -21.23
C GLU A 108 4.90 -1.96 -22.21
N MET A 109 5.00 -3.26 -21.93
CA MET A 109 5.58 -4.27 -22.84
C MET A 109 4.56 -4.87 -23.83
N GLY A 110 3.30 -4.43 -23.81
CA GLY A 110 2.22 -4.96 -24.66
C GLY A 110 1.71 -6.36 -24.25
N GLN A 111 2.06 -6.82 -23.05
CA GLN A 111 1.77 -8.14 -22.48
C GLN A 111 0.49 -8.10 -21.65
N THR A 112 -0.66 -7.92 -22.31
CA THR A 112 -1.95 -7.69 -21.64
C THR A 112 -2.45 -8.89 -20.83
N GLN A 113 -2.14 -10.12 -21.25
CA GLN A 113 -2.57 -11.33 -20.53
C GLN A 113 -1.82 -11.49 -19.20
N GLU A 114 -0.51 -11.23 -19.21
CA GLU A 114 0.32 -11.21 -18.02
C GLU A 114 -0.12 -10.10 -17.05
N ALA A 115 -0.46 -8.92 -17.57
CA ALA A 115 -1.04 -7.85 -16.75
C ALA A 115 -2.37 -8.25 -16.08
N LEU A 116 -3.25 -8.95 -16.79
CA LEU A 116 -4.50 -9.49 -16.22
C LEU A 116 -4.24 -10.52 -15.12
N VAL A 117 -3.24 -11.38 -15.28
CA VAL A 117 -2.86 -12.35 -14.24
C VAL A 117 -2.47 -11.62 -12.96
N GLU A 118 -1.69 -10.54 -13.06
CA GLU A 118 -1.29 -9.75 -11.89
C GLU A 118 -2.47 -9.04 -11.22
N CYS A 119 -3.44 -8.54 -11.99
CA CYS A 119 -4.67 -7.98 -11.42
C CYS A 119 -5.49 -9.04 -10.66
N ARG A 120 -5.59 -10.27 -11.18
CA ARG A 120 -6.27 -11.37 -10.47
C ARG A 120 -5.54 -11.80 -9.20
N ARG A 121 -4.20 -11.80 -9.23
CA ARG A 121 -3.36 -12.09 -8.06
C ARG A 121 -3.56 -11.10 -6.92
N VAL A 122 -3.89 -9.83 -7.20
CA VAL A 122 -4.26 -8.87 -6.15
C VAL A 122 -5.45 -9.38 -5.34
N ASN A 123 -6.51 -9.84 -6.02
CA ASN A 123 -7.69 -10.37 -5.34
C ASN A 123 -7.32 -11.59 -4.48
N GLU A 124 -6.63 -12.56 -5.05
CA GLU A 124 -6.19 -13.78 -4.34
C GLU A 124 -5.35 -13.45 -3.10
N LYS A 125 -4.42 -12.48 -3.20
CA LYS A 125 -3.60 -12.01 -2.08
C LYS A 125 -4.45 -11.37 -1.00
N LEU A 126 -5.37 -10.47 -1.37
CA LEU A 126 -6.23 -9.82 -0.40
C LEU A 126 -7.15 -10.81 0.30
N TYR A 127 -7.73 -11.78 -0.40
CA TYR A 127 -8.48 -12.87 0.22
C TYR A 127 -7.62 -13.65 1.23
N ALA A 128 -6.42 -14.09 0.83
CA ALA A 128 -5.53 -14.87 1.69
C ALA A 128 -4.98 -14.09 2.90
N ILE A 129 -4.79 -12.77 2.74
CA ILE A 129 -4.40 -11.86 3.83
C ILE A 129 -5.55 -11.73 4.83
N ASN A 130 -6.76 -11.43 4.34
CA ASN A 130 -7.91 -11.11 5.17
C ASN A 130 -8.48 -12.33 5.89
N ASP A 131 -8.36 -13.54 5.32
CA ASP A 131 -8.74 -14.79 5.97
C ASP A 131 -7.97 -15.06 7.28
N LYS A 132 -6.75 -14.51 7.40
CA LYS A 132 -5.91 -14.62 8.61
C LYS A 132 -6.28 -13.64 9.71
N TYR A 133 -7.10 -12.62 9.41
CA TYR A 133 -7.52 -11.65 10.43
C TYR A 133 -8.60 -12.28 11.33
N PRO A 134 -8.50 -12.13 12.67
CA PRO A 134 -9.55 -12.62 13.57
C PRO A 134 -10.90 -11.99 13.26
N LYS A 135 -11.98 -12.77 13.36
CA LYS A 135 -13.35 -12.34 13.02
C LYS A 135 -13.77 -11.00 13.65
N ASN A 136 -13.28 -10.69 14.84
CA ASN A 136 -13.62 -9.47 15.60
C ASN A 136 -12.72 -8.26 15.26
N TYR A 137 -11.66 -8.45 14.46
CA TYR A 137 -10.68 -7.43 14.09
C TYR A 137 -10.36 -7.56 12.59
N GLN A 138 -11.17 -6.92 11.76
CA GLN A 138 -11.00 -7.01 10.30
C GLN A 138 -10.10 -5.88 9.80
N ASN A 139 -9.25 -6.19 8.83
CA ASN A 139 -8.61 -5.18 8.00
C ASN A 139 -9.65 -4.60 7.04
N ARG A 140 -9.70 -3.28 6.89
CA ARG A 140 -10.70 -2.57 6.07
C ARG A 140 -10.22 -2.47 4.63
N TYR A 141 -8.92 -2.63 4.40
CA TYR A 141 -8.35 -2.86 3.09
C TYR A 141 -8.44 -4.35 2.75
N SER A 142 -9.65 -4.78 2.39
CA SER A 142 -10.00 -6.19 2.16
C SER A 142 -10.19 -6.59 0.69
N ASP A 143 -10.34 -5.59 -0.18
CA ASP A 143 -10.50 -5.71 -1.63
C ASP A 143 -9.99 -4.40 -2.24
N ASP A 144 -9.62 -4.42 -3.53
CA ASP A 144 -8.98 -3.27 -4.17
C ASP A 144 -9.79 -2.72 -5.36
N ALA A 145 -10.41 -1.56 -5.16
CA ALA A 145 -11.29 -0.95 -6.16
C ALA A 145 -10.55 -0.55 -7.44
N PHE A 146 -9.29 -0.11 -7.32
CA PHE A 146 -8.52 0.32 -8.48
C PHE A 146 -7.91 -0.86 -9.23
N ALA A 147 -7.56 -1.95 -8.55
CA ALA A 147 -7.18 -3.21 -9.19
C ALA A 147 -8.31 -3.79 -10.05
N HIS A 148 -9.57 -3.77 -9.58
CA HIS A 148 -10.73 -4.15 -10.41
C HIS A 148 -10.95 -3.15 -11.56
N THR A 149 -10.70 -1.86 -11.33
CA THR A 149 -10.77 -0.83 -12.39
C THR A 149 -9.74 -1.14 -13.49
N LEU A 150 -8.48 -1.36 -13.12
CA LEU A 150 -7.40 -1.72 -14.04
C LEU A 150 -7.69 -3.02 -14.77
N MET A 151 -8.18 -4.05 -14.05
CA MET A 151 -8.61 -5.30 -14.66
C MET A 151 -9.69 -5.08 -15.73
N GLY A 152 -10.68 -4.22 -15.45
CA GLY A 152 -11.71 -3.84 -16.41
C GLY A 152 -11.15 -3.11 -17.63
N LEU A 153 -10.23 -2.17 -17.43
CA LEU A 153 -9.52 -1.46 -18.51
C LEU A 153 -8.80 -2.44 -19.42
N ILE A 154 -8.13 -3.45 -18.85
CA ILE A 154 -7.38 -4.43 -19.63
C ILE A 154 -8.31 -5.37 -20.40
N TYR A 155 -9.36 -5.91 -19.77
CA TYR A 155 -10.35 -6.73 -20.49
C TYR A 155 -10.94 -5.97 -21.69
N ASP A 156 -11.34 -4.72 -21.45
CA ASP A 156 -11.91 -3.83 -22.45
C ASP A 156 -10.92 -3.55 -23.59
N SER A 157 -9.64 -3.31 -23.28
CA SER A 157 -8.59 -3.14 -24.30
C SER A 157 -8.36 -4.37 -25.18
N THR A 158 -8.77 -5.55 -24.72
CA THR A 158 -8.68 -6.81 -25.47
C THR A 158 -9.98 -7.20 -26.17
N GLY A 159 -11.01 -6.35 -26.10
CA GLY A 159 -12.33 -6.58 -26.69
C GLY A 159 -13.27 -7.47 -25.87
N ASP A 160 -12.90 -7.79 -24.62
CA ASP A 160 -13.73 -8.60 -23.71
C ASP A 160 -14.66 -7.69 -22.87
N SER A 161 -15.61 -7.06 -23.54
CA SER A 161 -16.53 -6.07 -22.91
C SER A 161 -17.39 -6.69 -21.80
N ASN A 162 -17.70 -7.98 -21.87
CA ASN A 162 -18.47 -8.68 -20.83
C ASN A 162 -17.69 -8.78 -19.52
N ASN A 163 -16.43 -9.26 -19.57
CA ASN A 163 -15.60 -9.30 -18.37
C ASN A 163 -15.21 -7.90 -17.89
N ALA A 164 -15.03 -6.95 -18.83
CA ALA A 164 -14.81 -5.55 -18.48
C ALA A 164 -15.98 -4.98 -17.66
N PHE A 165 -17.22 -5.16 -18.13
CA PHE A 165 -18.43 -4.74 -17.42
C PHE A 165 -18.48 -5.32 -15.99
N ILE A 166 -18.20 -6.63 -15.84
CA ILE A 166 -18.19 -7.28 -14.52
C ILE A 166 -17.14 -6.65 -13.61
N ALA A 167 -15.93 -6.44 -14.11
CA ALA A 167 -14.83 -5.83 -13.36
C ALA A 167 -15.15 -4.38 -12.94
N TYR A 168 -15.67 -3.55 -13.85
CA TYR A 168 -16.08 -2.18 -13.54
C TYR A 168 -17.22 -2.12 -12.53
N ARG A 169 -18.19 -3.05 -12.62
CA ARG A 169 -19.29 -3.14 -11.66
C ARG A 169 -18.77 -3.50 -10.27
N ASN A 170 -17.83 -4.44 -10.19
CA ASN A 170 -17.19 -4.81 -8.93
C ASN A 170 -16.40 -3.65 -8.35
N ALA A 171 -15.61 -2.95 -9.16
CA ALA A 171 -14.89 -1.75 -8.76
C ALA A 171 -15.84 -0.69 -8.16
N LEU A 172 -16.94 -0.36 -8.86
CA LEU A 172 -17.93 0.61 -8.38
C LEU A 172 -18.50 0.20 -7.01
N LYS A 173 -18.86 -1.09 -6.86
CA LYS A 173 -19.38 -1.61 -5.60
C LYS A 173 -18.38 -1.45 -4.46
N ILE A 174 -17.10 -1.74 -4.67
CA ILE A 174 -16.06 -1.58 -3.65
C ILE A 174 -15.87 -0.10 -3.30
N TYR A 175 -15.92 0.79 -4.30
CA TYR A 175 -15.85 2.23 -4.04
C TYR A 175 -16.99 2.72 -3.14
N GLU A 176 -18.22 2.29 -3.43
CA GLU A 176 -19.43 2.69 -2.70
C GLU A 176 -19.54 2.05 -1.32
N ASP A 177 -19.28 0.75 -1.22
CA ASP A 177 -19.49 -0.02 0.01
C ASP A 177 -18.32 0.14 1.00
N ASN A 178 -17.10 0.42 0.50
CA ASN A 178 -15.89 0.42 1.31
C ASN A 178 -15.07 1.72 1.19
N TYR A 179 -14.56 2.06 0.00
CA TYR A 179 -13.51 3.08 -0.12
C TYR A 179 -13.99 4.48 0.27
N LEU A 180 -15.21 4.86 -0.09
CA LEU A 180 -15.75 6.17 0.28
C LEU A 180 -15.76 6.34 1.81
N LYS A 181 -16.18 5.30 2.55
CA LYS A 181 -16.27 5.34 4.00
C LYS A 181 -14.90 5.25 4.69
N ASN A 182 -14.03 4.36 4.23
CA ASN A 182 -12.81 4.01 4.96
C ASN A 182 -11.56 4.77 4.50
N PHE A 183 -11.54 5.23 3.25
CA PHE A 183 -10.38 5.90 2.65
C PHE A 183 -10.73 7.28 2.06
N ASN A 184 -12.01 7.68 2.10
CA ASN A 184 -12.51 8.93 1.51
C ASN A 184 -12.23 9.03 -0.01
N THR A 185 -12.29 7.88 -0.70
CA THR A 185 -12.04 7.80 -2.14
C THR A 185 -13.34 7.38 -2.86
N PRO A 186 -14.07 8.32 -3.49
CA PRO A 186 -15.26 8.00 -4.26
C PRO A 186 -14.92 7.32 -5.59
N ALA A 187 -15.92 6.67 -6.19
CA ALA A 187 -15.77 6.09 -7.53
C ALA A 187 -15.45 7.16 -8.59
N PRO A 188 -14.37 6.98 -9.37
CA PRO A 188 -13.98 7.85 -10.49
C PRO A 188 -15.13 8.09 -11.49
N ARG A 189 -15.22 9.30 -12.04
CA ARG A 189 -16.21 9.63 -13.09
C ARG A 189 -15.95 8.77 -14.33
N GLN A 190 -14.68 8.56 -14.69
CA GLN A 190 -14.28 7.70 -15.80
C GLN A 190 -14.78 6.26 -15.65
N LEU A 191 -14.67 5.66 -14.47
CA LEU A 191 -15.18 4.31 -14.19
C LEU A 191 -16.68 4.19 -14.51
N LYS A 192 -17.47 5.21 -14.15
CA LYS A 192 -18.91 5.23 -14.39
C LYS A 192 -19.23 5.32 -15.89
N GLU A 193 -18.42 6.05 -16.66
CA GLU A 193 -18.54 6.11 -18.12
C GLU A 193 -18.22 4.77 -18.77
N ASP A 194 -17.15 4.12 -18.33
CA ASP A 194 -16.73 2.82 -18.85
C ASP A 194 -17.73 1.72 -18.49
N LEU A 195 -18.32 1.77 -17.29
CA LEU A 195 -19.40 0.86 -16.89
C LEU A 195 -20.65 1.03 -17.76
N LEU A 196 -21.10 2.27 -18.00
CA LEU A 196 -22.26 2.53 -18.86
C LEU A 196 -22.01 2.07 -20.30
N ARG A 197 -20.84 2.43 -20.84
CA ARG A 197 -20.47 2.07 -22.21
C ARG A 197 -20.43 0.56 -22.38
N THR A 198 -19.74 -0.16 -21.49
CA THR A 198 -19.65 -1.62 -21.60
C THR A 198 -21.00 -2.31 -21.39
N ALA A 199 -21.89 -1.79 -20.53
CA ALA A 199 -23.26 -2.28 -20.42
C ALA A 199 -24.04 -2.12 -21.75
N TYR A 200 -23.89 -0.97 -22.41
CA TYR A 200 -24.52 -0.73 -23.71
C TYR A 200 -23.94 -1.61 -24.82
N GLU A 201 -22.62 -1.69 -24.93
CA GLU A 201 -21.92 -2.47 -25.98
C GLU A 201 -22.21 -3.97 -25.90
N THR A 202 -22.42 -4.48 -24.69
CA THR A 202 -22.74 -5.90 -24.43
C THR A 202 -24.23 -6.23 -24.55
N GLY A 203 -25.10 -5.21 -24.73
CA GLY A 203 -26.55 -5.39 -24.82
C GLY A 203 -27.25 -5.63 -23.47
N LEU A 204 -26.59 -5.33 -22.35
CA LEU A 204 -27.13 -5.40 -20.99
C LEU A 204 -28.06 -4.20 -20.72
N ASN A 205 -29.19 -4.16 -21.42
CA ASN A 205 -30.10 -3.00 -21.43
C ASN A 205 -30.66 -2.65 -20.04
N GLN A 206 -30.93 -3.64 -19.18
CA GLN A 206 -31.46 -3.40 -17.84
C GLN A 206 -30.41 -2.73 -16.95
N GLU A 207 -29.18 -3.24 -16.97
CA GLU A 207 -28.05 -2.69 -16.24
C GLU A 207 -27.66 -1.31 -16.76
N TYR A 208 -27.67 -1.12 -18.07
CA TYR A 208 -27.45 0.19 -18.70
C TYR A 208 -28.46 1.22 -18.21
N GLU A 209 -29.77 0.93 -18.28
CA GLU A 209 -30.80 1.84 -17.79
C GLU A 209 -30.71 2.08 -16.27
N PHE A 210 -30.39 1.04 -15.49
CA PHE A 210 -30.16 1.17 -14.06
C PHE A 210 -29.03 2.15 -13.75
N PHE A 211 -27.85 1.95 -14.35
CA PHE A 211 -26.69 2.80 -14.10
C PHE A 211 -26.86 4.21 -14.68
N LYS A 212 -27.52 4.36 -15.83
CA LYS A 212 -27.78 5.66 -16.45
C LYS A 212 -28.64 6.52 -15.54
N ASN A 213 -29.70 5.94 -14.98
CA ASN A 213 -30.55 6.61 -14.00
C ASN A 213 -29.80 6.87 -12.67
N LYS A 214 -29.00 5.91 -12.19
CA LYS A 214 -28.19 6.07 -10.97
C LYS A 214 -27.18 7.21 -11.08
N PHE A 215 -26.55 7.37 -12.24
CA PHE A 215 -25.49 8.36 -12.44
C PHE A 215 -26.00 9.71 -12.95
N GLY A 216 -27.21 9.76 -13.52
CA GLY A 216 -27.81 10.99 -14.02
C GLY A 216 -27.17 11.52 -15.31
N PHE A 217 -26.47 10.66 -16.06
CA PHE A 217 -25.89 10.99 -17.35
C PHE A 217 -25.83 9.77 -18.26
N ASP A 218 -25.69 10.03 -19.56
CA ASP A 218 -25.45 9.01 -20.58
C ASP A 218 -23.98 9.00 -21.01
N PHE A 219 -23.50 7.89 -21.57
CA PHE A 219 -22.15 7.82 -22.14
C PHE A 219 -22.14 8.47 -23.53
N LYS A 220 -20.98 9.01 -23.92
CA LYS A 220 -20.77 9.52 -25.27
C LYS A 220 -20.37 8.36 -26.19
N LYS A 221 -21.18 8.13 -27.23
CA LYS A 221 -20.85 7.17 -28.31
C LYS A 221 -19.57 7.61 -29.02
N THR A 222 -18.80 6.62 -29.44
CA THR A 222 -17.50 6.80 -30.09
C THR A 222 -17.61 6.72 -31.60
N ASP A 223 -16.73 7.45 -32.27
CA ASP A 223 -16.52 7.30 -33.70
C ASP A 223 -15.59 6.11 -33.98
N LYS A 224 -15.78 5.45 -35.13
CA LYS A 224 -15.00 4.24 -35.49
C LYS A 224 -13.55 4.53 -35.87
N ASP A 225 -13.18 5.78 -36.08
CA ASP A 225 -11.82 6.24 -36.44
C ASP A 225 -10.98 6.67 -35.23
N GLU A 226 -11.44 6.40 -34.01
CA GLU A 226 -10.76 6.74 -32.76
C GLU A 226 -10.09 5.54 -32.09
N GLY A 227 -9.02 5.82 -31.35
CA GLY A 227 -8.40 4.92 -30.39
C GLY A 227 -8.46 5.50 -28.97
N ASP A 228 -8.33 4.62 -27.98
CA ASP A 228 -8.30 4.99 -26.57
C ASP A 228 -6.85 5.15 -26.08
N VAL A 229 -6.61 6.11 -25.21
CA VAL A 229 -5.39 6.18 -24.40
C VAL A 229 -5.79 6.27 -22.94
N ILE A 230 -5.36 5.29 -22.14
CA ILE A 230 -5.51 5.30 -20.69
C ILE A 230 -4.31 6.04 -20.12
N ILE A 231 -4.59 7.17 -19.48
CA ILE A 231 -3.56 7.95 -18.80
C ILE A 231 -3.62 7.60 -17.32
N ILE A 232 -2.50 7.12 -16.77
CA ILE A 232 -2.35 6.82 -15.35
C ILE A 232 -1.31 7.78 -14.76
N TRP A 233 -1.70 8.48 -13.70
CA TRP A 233 -0.86 9.42 -12.99
C TRP A 233 -0.59 8.92 -11.58
N LEU A 234 0.69 8.72 -11.28
CA LEU A 234 1.19 8.45 -9.94
C LEU A 234 1.62 9.77 -9.30
N THR A 235 1.12 10.09 -8.11
CA THR A 235 1.40 11.37 -7.45
C THR A 235 2.26 11.19 -6.21
N GLY A 236 3.15 12.14 -5.94
CA GLY A 236 4.00 12.20 -4.76
C GLY A 236 4.71 10.88 -4.42
N LEU A 237 5.02 10.71 -3.14
CA LEU A 237 5.48 9.45 -2.57
C LEU A 237 4.63 9.09 -1.35
N GLY A 238 4.45 7.80 -1.10
CA GLY A 238 3.64 7.29 0.00
C GLY A 238 4.18 7.69 1.37
N PRO A 239 3.49 7.38 2.48
CA PRO A 239 3.95 7.81 3.81
C PRO A 239 5.25 7.13 4.23
N VAL A 240 5.95 7.72 5.19
CA VAL A 240 7.15 7.17 5.81
C VAL A 240 6.77 6.55 7.15
N LYS A 241 7.23 5.32 7.41
CA LYS A 241 7.01 4.71 8.72
C LYS A 241 8.06 5.23 9.70
N ALA A 242 7.60 5.80 10.79
CA ALA A 242 8.42 6.29 11.89
C ALA A 242 8.07 5.54 13.18
N GLU A 243 8.84 5.80 14.23
CA GLU A 243 8.59 5.28 15.56
C GLU A 243 7.99 6.37 16.45
N TRP A 244 7.05 5.97 17.29
CA TRP A 244 6.62 6.76 18.44
C TRP A 244 6.62 5.86 19.67
N SER A 245 6.67 6.46 20.86
CA SER A 245 6.68 5.69 22.11
C SER A 245 5.52 6.08 22.99
N ILE A 246 4.92 5.09 23.62
CA ILE A 246 3.84 5.27 24.57
C ILE A 246 4.30 4.73 25.92
N ASN A 247 4.03 5.48 26.98
CA ASN A 247 4.26 5.04 28.34
C ASN A 247 2.99 4.40 28.88
N PHE A 248 3.03 3.13 29.22
CA PHE A 248 1.93 2.44 29.88
C PHE A 248 2.19 2.28 31.37
N SER A 249 1.12 2.35 32.15
CA SER A 249 1.11 1.91 33.56
C SER A 249 0.27 0.65 33.70
N ALA A 250 0.74 -0.30 34.49
CA ALA A 250 -0.04 -1.48 34.84
C ALA A 250 -0.97 -1.17 36.02
N VAL A 251 -2.26 -1.45 35.86
CA VAL A 251 -3.26 -1.39 36.93
C VAL A 251 -3.75 -2.80 37.21
N ASN A 252 -3.50 -3.28 38.43
CA ASN A 252 -4.00 -4.57 38.89
C ASN A 252 -5.53 -4.53 38.98
N GLY A 253 -6.20 -5.40 38.23
CA GLY A 253 -7.65 -5.59 38.29
C GLY A 253 -8.04 -6.77 39.18
N SER A 254 -9.34 -6.93 39.40
CA SER A 254 -9.91 -8.13 40.03
C SER A 254 -9.94 -9.31 39.05
N ASN A 255 -10.03 -10.55 39.58
CA ASN A 255 -10.26 -11.78 38.80
C ASN A 255 -9.16 -12.13 37.78
N GLY A 256 -7.90 -11.80 38.06
CA GLY A 256 -6.76 -12.20 37.22
C GLY A 256 -6.61 -11.39 35.93
N TYR A 257 -7.23 -10.20 35.86
CA TYR A 257 -7.00 -9.21 34.82
C TYR A 257 -5.99 -8.15 35.26
N LEU A 258 -5.08 -7.80 34.36
CA LEU A 258 -4.18 -6.66 34.47
C LEU A 258 -4.50 -5.70 33.33
N THR A 259 -4.65 -4.42 33.62
CA THR A 259 -4.99 -3.43 32.59
C THR A 259 -3.80 -2.51 32.35
N MET A 260 -3.33 -2.45 31.11
CA MET A 260 -2.33 -1.47 30.70
C MET A 260 -3.05 -0.21 30.24
N VAL A 261 -2.72 0.92 30.86
CA VAL A 261 -3.36 2.22 30.58
C VAL A 261 -2.35 3.25 30.13
N ASN A 262 -2.76 4.10 29.19
CA ASN A 262 -2.12 5.38 28.90
C ASN A 262 -3.23 6.44 28.80
N ASN A 263 -3.19 7.41 29.72
CA ASN A 263 -4.23 8.43 29.83
C ASN A 263 -4.10 9.54 28.77
N GLU A 264 -2.89 9.79 28.27
CA GLU A 264 -2.63 10.84 27.26
C GLU A 264 -3.28 10.49 25.92
N GLU A 265 -3.15 9.23 25.50
CA GLU A 265 -3.66 8.68 24.25
C GLU A 265 -5.05 8.02 24.41
N ASN A 266 -5.63 8.05 25.62
CA ASN A 266 -6.87 7.36 25.97
C ASN A 266 -6.87 5.85 25.63
N ILE A 267 -5.77 5.16 25.90
CA ILE A 267 -5.61 3.73 25.61
C ILE A 267 -5.86 2.93 26.88
N THR A 268 -6.72 1.92 26.79
CA THR A 268 -6.99 0.93 27.86
C THR A 268 -6.97 -0.48 27.27
N LEU A 269 -6.02 -1.30 27.71
CA LEU A 269 -5.79 -2.65 27.20
C LEU A 269 -5.85 -3.67 28.34
N PRO A 270 -6.98 -4.39 28.52
CA PRO A 270 -7.08 -5.44 29.52
C PRO A 270 -6.40 -6.73 29.03
N PHE A 271 -5.57 -7.33 29.88
CA PHE A 271 -4.91 -8.61 29.68
C PHE A 271 -5.38 -9.59 30.75
N PHE A 272 -5.83 -10.77 30.32
CA PHE A 272 -6.06 -11.86 31.26
C PHE A 272 -4.73 -12.57 31.56
N VAL A 273 -4.24 -12.40 32.78
CA VAL A 273 -2.98 -12.99 33.27
C VAL A 273 -3.20 -14.19 34.19
N GLY A 274 -4.45 -14.58 34.40
CA GLY A 274 -4.82 -15.70 35.28
C GLY A 274 -4.21 -17.04 34.87
N ASN A 275 -4.09 -17.32 33.57
CA ASN A 275 -3.52 -18.57 33.04
C ASN A 275 -2.00 -18.53 32.80
N MET A 276 -1.34 -17.39 33.07
CA MET A 276 0.10 -17.27 32.89
C MET A 276 0.86 -17.91 34.05
N ASP A 277 2.12 -18.30 33.84
CA ASP A 277 2.98 -18.75 34.93
C ASP A 277 3.23 -17.61 35.93
N ASN A 278 3.59 -17.95 37.17
CA ASN A 278 3.75 -16.97 38.24
C ASN A 278 4.84 -15.93 37.93
N SER A 279 5.90 -16.31 37.21
CA SER A 279 6.99 -15.38 36.90
C SER A 279 6.57 -14.33 35.86
N THR A 280 5.83 -14.74 34.83
CA THR A 280 5.26 -13.83 33.83
C THR A 280 4.19 -12.92 34.45
N ARG A 281 3.30 -13.47 35.28
CA ARG A 281 2.27 -12.67 35.99
C ARG A 281 2.90 -11.60 36.89
N ASN A 282 3.92 -11.97 37.66
CA ASN A 282 4.62 -11.04 38.55
C ASN A 282 5.43 -9.98 37.78
N SER A 283 5.95 -10.34 36.60
CA SER A 283 6.65 -9.38 35.75
C SER A 283 5.71 -8.26 35.29
N PHE A 284 4.48 -8.60 34.90
CA PHE A 284 3.44 -7.62 34.57
C PHE A 284 3.03 -6.71 35.72
N SER A 285 2.88 -7.24 36.94
CA SER A 285 2.50 -6.42 38.11
C SER A 285 3.60 -5.45 38.56
N ASN A 286 4.86 -5.72 38.18
CA ASN A 286 6.02 -4.88 38.48
C ASN A 286 6.28 -3.83 37.38
N LEU A 287 5.42 -3.73 36.37
CA LEU A 287 5.47 -2.72 35.32
C LEU A 287 4.80 -1.42 35.78
N ASP A 288 5.40 -0.72 36.76
CA ASP A 288 4.87 0.56 37.25
C ASP A 288 4.74 1.59 36.11
N PHE A 289 5.77 1.68 35.26
CA PHE A 289 5.80 2.47 34.04
C PHE A 289 6.66 1.79 32.96
N VAL A 290 6.10 1.61 31.78
CA VAL A 290 6.77 0.97 30.64
C VAL A 290 6.65 1.83 29.41
N ARG A 291 7.79 2.21 28.85
CA ARG A 291 7.87 2.81 27.52
C ARG A 291 7.93 1.71 26.46
N VAL A 292 6.99 1.72 25.52
CA VAL A 292 6.99 0.81 24.36
C VAL A 292 6.97 1.61 23.07
N ALA A 293 7.81 1.20 22.12
CA ALA A 293 7.86 1.78 20.78
C ALA A 293 6.87 1.12 19.82
N PHE A 294 6.14 1.92 19.06
CA PHE A 294 5.19 1.49 18.04
C PHE A 294 5.48 2.16 16.70
N PRO A 295 5.10 1.51 15.58
CA PRO A 295 5.16 2.16 14.29
C PRO A 295 4.05 3.22 14.19
N LYS A 296 4.34 4.33 13.52
CA LYS A 296 3.36 5.30 13.03
C LYS A 296 3.70 5.64 11.58
N TYR A 297 2.71 6.11 10.82
CA TYR A 297 2.97 6.73 9.53
C TYR A 297 3.10 8.25 9.70
N GLU A 298 4.08 8.81 9.02
CA GLU A 298 4.23 10.25 8.78
C GLU A 298 3.90 10.49 7.31
N GLU A 299 2.98 11.42 7.08
CA GLU A 299 2.52 11.75 5.74
C GLU A 299 3.63 12.46 4.95
N ARG A 300 3.73 12.13 3.66
CA ARG A 300 4.43 12.94 2.66
C ARG A 300 3.38 13.46 1.71
N GLY A 301 3.00 14.72 1.86
CA GLY A 301 1.89 15.30 1.11
C GLY A 301 2.29 15.45 -0.35
N ALA A 302 1.51 14.89 -1.30
CA ALA A 302 1.80 15.08 -2.71
C ALA A 302 1.80 16.58 -3.06
N PHE A 303 2.86 17.06 -3.73
CA PHE A 303 2.97 18.48 -4.08
C PHE A 303 1.90 18.89 -5.09
N TYR A 304 1.67 18.04 -6.10
CA TYR A 304 0.59 18.17 -7.07
C TYR A 304 -0.54 17.21 -6.69
N THR A 305 -1.76 17.71 -6.66
CA THR A 305 -2.93 16.94 -6.20
C THR A 305 -4.02 16.80 -7.26
N ASN A 306 -3.93 17.58 -8.34
CA ASN A 306 -4.90 17.56 -9.44
C ASN A 306 -4.16 17.57 -10.78
N ALA A 307 -4.69 16.87 -11.77
CA ALA A 307 -4.15 16.88 -13.12
C ALA A 307 -5.27 16.90 -14.18
N ASP A 308 -4.94 17.51 -15.31
CA ASP A 308 -5.77 17.53 -16.51
C ASP A 308 -4.92 17.19 -17.74
N ILE A 309 -5.49 16.48 -18.71
CA ILE A 309 -4.99 16.41 -20.08
C ILE A 309 -5.67 17.50 -20.91
N LEU A 310 -4.86 18.32 -21.56
CA LEU A 310 -5.29 19.38 -22.46
C LEU A 310 -4.93 19.01 -23.91
N ILE A 311 -5.91 19.13 -24.80
CA ILE A 311 -5.75 18.88 -26.24
C ILE A 311 -6.16 20.15 -26.99
N ASN A 312 -5.23 20.70 -27.77
CA ASN A 312 -5.39 21.96 -28.53
C ASN A 312 -5.93 23.12 -27.65
N ASP A 313 -5.54 23.16 -26.38
CA ASP A 313 -5.97 24.11 -25.33
C ASP A 313 -7.49 24.23 -25.08
N SER A 314 -8.30 23.42 -25.77
CA SER A 314 -9.75 23.56 -25.83
C SER A 314 -10.48 22.39 -25.20
N ILE A 315 -9.91 21.18 -25.28
CA ILE A 315 -10.48 19.96 -24.71
C ILE A 315 -9.72 19.63 -23.43
N ARG A 316 -10.46 19.37 -22.35
CA ARG A 316 -9.92 19.01 -21.04
C ARG A 316 -10.47 17.67 -20.57
N TYR A 317 -9.57 16.77 -20.17
CA TYR A 317 -9.89 15.53 -19.49
C TYR A 317 -9.30 15.57 -18.08
N HIS A 318 -10.14 15.45 -17.06
CA HIS A 318 -9.71 15.46 -15.67
C HIS A 318 -9.24 14.06 -15.23
N LEU A 319 -8.13 13.97 -14.50
CA LEU A 319 -7.67 12.72 -13.90
C LEU A 319 -8.24 12.54 -12.50
N ASP A 320 -9.24 11.67 -12.37
CA ASP A 320 -9.86 11.35 -11.09
C ASP A 320 -8.94 10.47 -10.26
N LYS A 321 -8.94 10.68 -8.93
CA LYS A 321 -8.25 9.80 -7.98
C LYS A 321 -8.94 8.43 -7.96
N GLY A 322 -8.22 7.40 -8.38
CA GLY A 322 -8.65 6.00 -8.25
C GLY A 322 -8.21 5.38 -6.93
N GLU A 323 -7.03 5.73 -6.43
CA GLU A 323 -6.51 5.12 -5.20
C GLU A 323 -5.77 6.12 -4.32
N ASP A 324 -5.98 6.03 -3.01
CA ASP A 324 -5.28 6.84 -2.01
C ASP A 324 -4.44 5.91 -1.11
N ILE A 325 -3.22 5.63 -1.57
CA ILE A 325 -2.29 4.70 -0.90
C ILE A 325 -1.94 5.24 0.49
N ASN A 326 -1.84 6.56 0.63
CA ASN A 326 -1.61 7.20 1.93
C ASN A 326 -2.76 6.89 2.91
N ALA A 327 -4.02 7.14 2.54
CA ALA A 327 -5.17 6.83 3.38
C ALA A 327 -5.25 5.33 3.72
N ILE A 328 -4.99 4.45 2.75
CA ILE A 328 -4.96 2.99 2.95
C ILE A 328 -3.88 2.60 3.96
N ALA A 329 -2.67 3.16 3.86
CA ALA A 329 -1.57 2.86 4.77
C ALA A 329 -1.88 3.25 6.21
N PHE A 330 -2.37 4.47 6.43
CA PHE A 330 -2.78 4.95 7.76
C PHE A 330 -3.91 4.10 8.34
N LYS A 331 -4.91 3.77 7.52
CA LYS A 331 -6.07 2.97 7.94
C LYS A 331 -5.67 1.53 8.30
N THR A 332 -4.85 0.89 7.48
CA THR A 332 -4.32 -0.46 7.71
C THR A 332 -3.56 -0.53 9.04
N LEU A 333 -2.67 0.45 9.29
CA LEU A 333 -1.94 0.51 10.55
C LEU A 333 -2.87 0.73 11.74
N LYS A 334 -3.85 1.64 11.61
CA LYS A 334 -4.85 1.91 12.66
C LYS A 334 -5.65 0.66 13.01
N ASP A 335 -6.12 -0.09 12.02
CA ASP A 335 -6.98 -1.27 12.23
C ASP A 335 -6.25 -2.40 12.98
N ARG A 336 -4.91 -2.53 12.84
CA ARG A 336 -4.11 -3.52 13.58
C ARG A 336 -3.45 -3.00 14.85
N MET A 337 -3.45 -1.68 15.11
CA MET A 337 -2.65 -1.05 16.17
C MET A 337 -2.87 -1.67 17.56
N VAL A 338 -4.13 -1.98 17.91
CA VAL A 338 -4.48 -2.60 19.19
C VAL A 338 -3.78 -3.95 19.38
N ARG A 339 -3.71 -4.75 18.31
CA ARG A 339 -3.01 -6.04 18.32
C ARG A 339 -1.50 -5.85 18.45
N GLU A 340 -0.93 -4.88 17.75
CA GLU A 340 0.50 -4.55 17.84
C GLU A 340 0.90 -4.10 19.25
N MET A 341 0.05 -3.29 19.89
CA MET A 341 0.21 -2.89 21.30
C MET A 341 0.16 -4.11 22.23
N ALA A 342 -0.86 -4.96 22.08
CA ALA A 342 -1.01 -6.16 22.90
C ALA A 342 0.20 -7.10 22.77
N ASN A 343 0.62 -7.40 21.55
CA ASN A 343 1.76 -8.30 21.28
C ASN A 343 3.08 -7.74 21.82
N SER A 344 3.29 -6.42 21.72
CA SER A 344 4.52 -5.79 22.21
C SER A 344 4.60 -5.78 23.74
N LEU A 345 3.48 -5.51 24.42
CA LEU A 345 3.40 -5.58 25.88
C LEU A 345 3.59 -7.01 26.39
N LEU A 346 2.96 -8.01 25.75
CA LEU A 346 3.15 -9.43 26.06
C LEU A 346 4.60 -9.86 25.93
N ARG A 347 5.23 -9.53 24.80
CA ARG A 347 6.63 -9.85 24.56
C ARG A 347 7.56 -9.22 25.60
N LEU A 348 7.32 -7.97 25.97
CA LEU A 348 8.15 -7.29 26.96
C LEU A 348 8.07 -7.98 28.31
N ALA A 349 6.86 -8.30 28.77
CA ALA A 349 6.65 -8.99 30.04
C ALA A 349 7.30 -10.38 30.03
N THR A 350 7.18 -11.15 28.94
CA THR A 350 7.83 -12.46 28.82
C THR A 350 9.36 -12.34 28.85
N LYS A 351 9.94 -11.32 28.20
CA LYS A 351 11.40 -11.06 28.27
C LYS A 351 11.87 -10.77 29.69
N GLN A 352 11.12 -9.95 30.42
CA GLN A 352 11.41 -9.65 31.82
C GLN A 352 11.26 -10.88 32.72
N ALA A 353 10.26 -11.74 32.47
CA ALA A 353 10.07 -12.98 33.22
C ALA A 353 11.26 -13.93 33.07
N ILE A 354 11.74 -14.12 31.83
CA ILE A 354 12.94 -14.92 31.53
C ILE A 354 14.17 -14.34 32.24
N GLU A 355 14.36 -13.01 32.18
CA GLU A 355 15.47 -12.34 32.85
C GLU A 355 15.41 -12.52 34.38
N SER A 356 14.23 -12.32 34.99
CA SER A 356 14.02 -12.51 36.42
C SER A 356 14.30 -13.95 36.86
N PHE A 357 13.86 -14.94 36.06
CA PHE A 357 14.14 -16.34 36.32
C PHE A 357 15.64 -16.67 36.25
N THR A 358 16.35 -16.17 35.23
CA THR A 358 17.80 -16.37 35.11
C THR A 358 18.56 -15.73 36.28
N ARG A 359 18.17 -14.52 36.71
CA ARG A 359 18.77 -13.86 37.89
C ARG A 359 18.55 -14.66 39.18
N SER A 360 17.38 -15.29 39.34
CA SER A 360 17.10 -16.11 40.53
C SER A 360 17.97 -17.38 40.64
N LYS A 361 18.69 -17.75 39.58
CA LYS A 361 19.55 -18.94 39.53
C LYS A 361 21.04 -18.64 39.68
N ASP A 362 21.47 -17.38 39.69
CA ASP A 362 22.89 -17.01 39.67
C ASP A 362 23.15 -15.89 40.69
N GLU A 363 23.64 -16.27 41.88
CA GLU A 363 23.83 -15.37 43.03
C GLU A 363 24.91 -14.28 42.82
N ASN A 364 25.72 -14.40 41.74
CA ASN A 364 26.89 -13.54 41.50
C ASN A 364 26.65 -12.37 40.53
N LEU A 365 25.42 -12.19 40.03
CA LEU A 365 25.08 -11.07 39.13
C LEU A 365 24.56 -9.87 39.92
N GLY A 366 25.50 -9.03 40.36
CA GLY A 366 25.24 -7.77 41.06
C GLY A 366 24.24 -6.86 40.35
N ALA A 367 23.39 -6.21 41.14
CA ALA A 367 22.26 -5.39 40.69
C ALA A 367 22.69 -4.19 39.84
N LEU A 368 22.17 -4.10 38.59
CA LEU A 368 22.04 -2.95 37.68
C LEU A 368 21.60 -3.54 36.29
N ILE A 369 20.55 -3.18 35.54
CA ILE A 369 19.64 -2.03 35.45
C ILE A 369 18.30 -2.53 34.82
N SER A 370 17.15 -2.39 35.49
CA SER A 370 15.81 -2.67 34.89
C SER A 370 15.40 -1.65 33.81
N ILE A 371 16.08 -0.51 33.76
CA ILE A 371 15.81 0.64 32.90
C ILE A 371 16.39 0.46 31.47
N PHE A 372 17.32 -0.48 31.23
CA PHE A 372 17.98 -0.63 29.93
C PHE A 372 17.17 -1.47 28.92
N ASN A 373 16.20 -2.29 29.34
CA ASN A 373 15.51 -3.21 28.42
C ASN A 373 14.44 -2.54 27.54
N ALA A 374 13.84 -1.43 27.99
CA ALA A 374 12.97 -0.61 27.13
C ALA A 374 13.71 0.00 25.93
N VAL A 375 15.05 0.10 25.98
CA VAL A 375 15.89 0.62 24.89
C VAL A 375 16.07 -0.40 23.76
N THR A 376 15.79 -1.69 24.00
CA THR A 376 16.01 -2.77 23.01
C THR A 376 14.81 -3.10 22.15
N GLU A 377 13.61 -2.65 22.51
CA GLU A 377 12.40 -2.79 21.69
C GLU A 377 12.29 -1.62 20.73
N LYS A 378 12.41 -1.91 19.43
CA LYS A 378 12.23 -0.93 18.36
C LYS A 378 11.09 -1.37 17.46
N ALA A 379 10.23 -0.43 17.09
CA ALA A 379 9.21 -0.65 16.10
C ALA A 379 9.84 -0.95 14.74
N ASP A 380 9.19 -1.78 13.92
CA ASP A 380 9.60 -1.90 12.53
C ASP A 380 9.26 -0.62 11.77
N THR A 381 10.28 0.20 11.48
CA THR A 381 10.12 1.45 10.72
C THR A 381 10.49 1.26 9.24
N ARG A 382 10.69 0.03 8.78
CA ARG A 382 10.90 -0.24 7.35
C ARG A 382 9.55 -0.18 6.63
N ASN A 383 9.56 0.45 5.45
CA ASN A 383 8.43 0.49 4.53
C ASN A 383 8.95 0.82 3.11
N TRP A 384 8.18 0.47 2.09
CA TRP A 384 8.47 0.73 0.69
C TRP A 384 8.16 2.20 0.36
N GLN A 385 9.14 3.06 0.65
CA GLN A 385 9.00 4.53 0.53
C GLN A 385 9.01 5.06 -0.91
N THR A 386 9.15 4.21 -1.93
CA THR A 386 9.12 4.66 -3.32
C THR A 386 7.75 4.46 -3.99
N LEU A 387 6.78 3.91 -3.26
CA LEU A 387 5.38 3.89 -3.68
C LEU A 387 4.85 5.32 -3.87
N PRO A 388 3.85 5.52 -4.75
CA PRO A 388 3.18 6.81 -4.87
C PRO A 388 2.27 7.09 -3.66
N ASN A 389 1.91 8.36 -3.48
CA ASN A 389 0.91 8.80 -2.53
C ASN A 389 -0.51 8.41 -2.99
N SER A 390 -0.82 8.66 -4.26
CA SER A 390 -2.11 8.32 -4.88
C SER A 390 -1.95 7.92 -6.34
N ILE A 391 -2.96 7.21 -6.86
CA ILE A 391 -3.10 6.89 -8.27
C ILE A 391 -4.33 7.61 -8.81
N HIS A 392 -4.16 8.30 -9.93
CA HIS A 392 -5.22 8.95 -10.66
C HIS A 392 -5.25 8.44 -12.10
N TYR A 393 -6.40 8.49 -12.76
CA TYR A 393 -6.47 8.10 -14.16
C TYR A 393 -7.62 8.76 -14.93
N THR A 394 -7.52 8.71 -16.26
CA THR A 394 -8.61 9.02 -17.18
C THR A 394 -8.44 8.21 -18.46
N ARG A 395 -9.52 8.03 -19.22
CA ARG A 395 -9.46 7.60 -20.61
C ARG A 395 -9.61 8.82 -21.50
N ILE A 396 -8.75 8.95 -22.50
CA ILE A 396 -8.93 9.94 -23.57
C ILE A 396 -9.16 9.21 -24.88
N ARG A 397 -9.94 9.83 -25.77
CA ARG A 397 -10.21 9.34 -27.13
C ARG A 397 -9.67 10.31 -28.14
N LEU A 398 -8.96 9.76 -29.10
CA LEU A 398 -8.23 10.51 -30.11
C LEU A 398 -8.36 9.80 -31.45
N LYS A 399 -8.42 10.58 -32.53
CA LYS A 399 -8.37 10.03 -33.89
C LYS A 399 -7.06 9.27 -34.12
N GLU A 400 -7.06 8.33 -35.05
CA GLU A 400 -5.81 7.69 -35.48
C GLU A 400 -4.75 8.72 -35.93
N GLY A 401 -3.51 8.55 -35.50
CA GLY A 401 -2.38 9.42 -35.84
C GLY A 401 -1.51 9.81 -34.65
N LYS A 402 -0.61 10.77 -34.89
CA LYS A 402 0.27 11.34 -33.86
C LYS A 402 -0.40 12.56 -33.23
N HIS A 403 -0.41 12.60 -31.91
CA HIS A 403 -0.96 13.70 -31.12
C HIS A 403 0.07 14.17 -30.11
N THR A 404 0.15 15.47 -29.90
CA THR A 404 0.86 16.05 -28.75
C THR A 404 -0.20 16.56 -27.78
N VAL A 405 -0.24 15.99 -26.59
CA VAL A 405 -1.15 16.43 -25.51
C VAL A 405 -0.36 17.09 -24.40
N THR A 406 -0.99 18.00 -23.67
CA THR A 406 -0.38 18.63 -22.51
C THR A 406 -0.97 18.06 -21.24
N LEU A 407 -0.16 17.37 -20.46
CA LEU A 407 -0.45 17.07 -19.08
C LEU A 407 -0.18 18.31 -18.24
N LYS A 408 -1.22 18.81 -17.57
CA LYS A 408 -1.14 19.93 -16.63
C LYS A 408 -1.38 19.43 -15.22
N VAL A 409 -0.36 19.46 -14.37
CA VAL A 409 -0.47 19.15 -12.95
C VAL A 409 -0.54 20.43 -12.11
N ASN A 410 -1.37 20.43 -11.07
CA ASN A 410 -1.64 21.60 -10.24
C ASN A 410 -1.51 21.26 -8.75
N SER A 411 -0.91 22.16 -7.98
CA SER A 411 -0.83 22.10 -6.53
C SER A 411 -1.95 22.90 -5.87
N PRO A 412 -2.30 22.61 -4.60
CA PRO A 412 -3.29 23.39 -3.85
C PRO A 412 -2.94 24.87 -3.69
N ASN A 413 -1.64 25.24 -3.73
CA ASN A 413 -1.16 26.62 -3.62
C ASN A 413 -1.08 27.37 -4.97
N GLY A 414 -1.67 26.81 -6.03
CA GLY A 414 -1.78 27.47 -7.33
C GLY A 414 -0.56 27.36 -8.23
N LYS A 415 0.48 26.59 -7.84
CA LYS A 415 1.59 26.26 -8.75
C LYS A 415 1.14 25.18 -9.73
N SER A 416 1.59 25.29 -10.97
CA SER A 416 1.30 24.30 -12.01
C SER A 416 2.54 23.98 -12.84
N LYS A 417 2.60 22.75 -13.34
CA LYS A 417 3.63 22.31 -14.28
C LYS A 417 2.94 21.67 -15.47
N ASN A 418 3.39 22.05 -16.66
CA ASN A 418 2.94 21.45 -17.91
C ASN A 418 4.03 20.49 -18.41
N GLN A 419 3.61 19.34 -18.90
CA GLN A 419 4.45 18.37 -19.57
C GLN A 419 3.79 17.98 -20.88
N GLN A 420 4.52 18.12 -21.98
CA GLN A 420 4.05 17.62 -23.28
C GLN A 420 4.29 16.11 -23.35
N VAL A 421 3.32 15.42 -23.92
CA VAL A 421 3.35 13.97 -24.14
C VAL A 421 2.97 13.72 -25.59
N ASP A 422 3.87 13.07 -26.31
CA ASP A 422 3.61 12.62 -27.66
C ASP A 422 2.98 11.23 -27.62
N LEU A 423 1.84 11.08 -28.28
CA LEU A 423 1.04 9.87 -28.32
C LEU A 423 0.87 9.42 -29.76
N GLU A 424 1.11 8.14 -30.03
CA GLU A 424 0.72 7.49 -31.28
C GLU A 424 -0.56 6.69 -31.02
N VAL A 425 -1.64 7.04 -31.72
CA VAL A 425 -2.97 6.46 -31.54
C VAL A 425 -3.33 5.66 -32.79
N LYS A 426 -3.88 4.47 -32.59
CA LYS A 426 -4.39 3.59 -33.65
C LYS A 426 -5.87 3.34 -33.42
N ALA A 427 -6.69 3.44 -34.48
CA ALA A 427 -8.12 3.24 -34.33
C ALA A 427 -8.43 1.84 -33.78
N GLY A 428 -9.42 1.77 -32.88
CA GLY A 428 -9.85 0.53 -32.23
C GLY A 428 -8.81 -0.14 -31.32
N ARG A 429 -7.71 0.54 -30.99
CA ARG A 429 -6.73 0.07 -29.98
C ARG A 429 -6.75 0.95 -28.75
N THR A 430 -6.40 0.35 -27.62
CA THR A 430 -6.16 1.06 -26.36
C THR A 430 -4.67 1.03 -26.06
N ASN A 431 -4.09 2.20 -25.83
CA ASN A 431 -2.73 2.34 -25.34
C ASN A 431 -2.75 2.80 -23.87
N TYR A 432 -1.72 2.44 -23.10
CA TYR A 432 -1.54 2.90 -21.73
C TYR A 432 -0.36 3.86 -21.69
N PHE A 433 -0.50 4.92 -20.91
CA PHE A 433 0.59 5.86 -20.65
C PHE A 433 0.61 6.18 -19.17
N THR A 434 1.69 5.80 -18.50
CA THR A 434 1.88 6.07 -17.07
C THR A 434 2.95 7.13 -16.87
N PHE A 435 2.72 8.06 -15.94
CA PHE A 435 3.75 8.99 -15.50
C PHE A 435 3.69 9.22 -13.99
N HIS A 436 4.83 9.57 -13.39
CA HIS A 436 4.97 9.77 -11.94
C HIS A 436 5.60 11.12 -11.64
N ASN A 437 4.89 11.95 -10.86
CA ASN A 437 5.46 13.13 -10.21
C ASN A 437 5.84 12.77 -8.77
N MET A 438 7.13 12.70 -8.45
CA MET A 438 7.60 12.34 -7.10
C MET A 438 7.56 13.50 -6.10
N GLU A 439 7.37 14.74 -6.60
CA GLU A 439 7.39 15.95 -5.77
C GLU A 439 6.42 15.82 -4.57
N SER A 440 6.97 15.90 -3.36
CA SER A 440 6.25 15.72 -2.08
C SER A 440 6.70 16.78 -1.07
N ASN A 441 5.79 17.22 -0.19
CA ASN A 441 6.01 18.18 0.89
C ASN A 441 6.22 17.51 2.24
#